data_AF-A0A5C4M9H8-F1
#
_entry.id   AF-A0A5C4M9H8-F1
#
_cell.length_a   1.000
_cell.length_b   1.000
_cell.length_c   1.000
_cell.angle_alpha   90.00
_cell.angle_beta   90.00
_cell.angle_gamma   90.00
#
_symmetry.space_group_name_H-M   'P 1'
#
loop_
_entity.id
_entity.type
_entity.pdbx_description
1 polymer ?
#
loop_
_entity_poly.entity_id
_entity_poly.type
_entity_poly.pdbx_seq_one_letter_code
_entity_poly.pdbx_strand_id
1 'polypeptide(L)'
;MTGDGGRSFDFDVRESPLEVVATSPVVVTGTIASWERGVDAYDDEDAQRWAILAVDVDQAYVRAPGVHGAKVFVRVLRGYEVVGPDGSPTREPGAPSSVLTVDELEQAAPPGVRIAVMGTTASRAPHADDPTWRHENVNAGLPGGAVVTQPDVQGLILEDESGDLVSGVIDDDPATWGPGWRPSAAGSAARGSTAFDWLTAQLDDAT
;
A
#
# COMPACT_ATOMS: atom_id res chain seq x y z
N MET A 1 7.47 -35.66 2.59
CA MET A 1 6.49 -34.58 2.82
C MET A 1 7.30 -33.36 3.19
N THR A 2 7.76 -32.62 2.19
CA THR A 2 8.25 -31.25 2.36
C THR A 2 7.02 -30.41 2.60
N GLY A 3 6.81 -29.98 3.84
CA GLY A 3 5.77 -29.02 4.15
C GLY A 3 6.16 -27.70 3.51
N ASP A 4 5.36 -27.22 2.56
CA ASP A 4 5.40 -25.84 2.12
C ASP A 4 5.04 -25.00 3.35
N GLY A 5 6.06 -24.52 4.06
CA GLY A 5 5.94 -23.58 5.15
C GLY A 5 5.58 -22.20 4.62
N GLY A 6 4.47 -22.11 3.88
CA GLY A 6 3.90 -20.84 3.50
C GLY A 6 3.66 -20.04 4.76
N ARG A 7 4.33 -18.89 4.89
CA ARG A 7 4.03 -17.91 5.93
C ARG A 7 2.59 -17.47 5.71
N SER A 8 1.64 -18.06 6.45
CA SER A 8 0.28 -17.55 6.50
C SER A 8 0.35 -16.25 7.29
N PHE A 9 0.23 -15.13 6.61
CA PHE A 9 0.00 -13.88 7.32
C PHE A 9 -1.42 -13.90 7.87
N ASP A 10 -1.54 -13.98 9.20
CA ASP A 10 -2.82 -13.87 9.90
C ASP A 10 -3.15 -12.38 10.04
N PHE A 11 -3.69 -11.81 8.97
CA PHE A 11 -4.22 -10.45 8.98
C PHE A 11 -5.74 -10.51 9.11
N ASP A 12 -6.31 -9.61 9.91
CA ASP A 12 -7.76 -9.43 10.01
C ASP A 12 -8.30 -8.89 8.67
N VAL A 13 -8.72 -9.81 7.79
CA VAL A 13 -9.36 -9.49 6.51
C VAL A 13 -10.69 -8.79 6.80
N ARG A 14 -10.85 -7.56 6.30
CA ARG A 14 -12.08 -6.79 6.40
C ARG A 14 -13.03 -7.13 5.27
N GLU A 15 -14.31 -7.22 5.58
CA GLU A 15 -15.33 -7.66 4.61
C GLU A 15 -15.73 -6.53 3.64
N SER A 16 -15.47 -5.28 4.00
CA SER A 16 -15.83 -4.11 3.19
C SER A 16 -14.91 -2.90 3.42
N PRO A 17 -14.87 -1.93 2.48
CA PRO A 17 -14.15 -0.67 2.67
C PRO A 17 -14.59 0.12 3.91
N LEU A 18 -15.87 0.02 4.30
CA LEU A 18 -16.43 0.71 5.46
C LEU A 18 -15.77 0.28 6.78
N GLU A 19 -15.44 -1.01 6.91
CA GLU A 19 -14.77 -1.54 8.10
C GLU A 19 -13.33 -1.03 8.21
N VAL A 20 -12.65 -0.85 7.08
CA VAL A 20 -11.32 -0.26 7.05
C VAL A 20 -11.39 1.19 7.50
N VAL A 21 -12.29 1.99 6.90
CA VAL A 21 -12.50 3.41 7.24
C VAL A 21 -12.74 3.61 8.74
N ALA A 22 -13.55 2.75 9.36
CA ALA A 22 -13.87 2.84 10.79
C ALA A 22 -12.64 2.70 11.71
N THR A 23 -11.54 2.11 11.21
CA THR A 23 -10.33 1.84 11.99
C THR A 23 -9.08 2.56 11.48
N SER A 24 -9.10 3.08 10.26
CA SER A 24 -7.93 3.74 9.66
C SER A 24 -7.92 5.24 10.00
N PRO A 25 -6.87 5.75 10.66
CA PRO A 25 -6.77 7.18 11.01
C PRO A 25 -6.40 8.07 9.81
N VAL A 26 -6.06 7.49 8.66
CA VAL A 26 -5.90 8.20 7.39
C VAL A 26 -6.75 7.50 6.34
N VAL A 27 -7.66 8.23 5.71
CA VAL A 27 -8.50 7.76 4.60
C VAL A 27 -8.59 8.88 3.58
N VAL A 28 -8.00 8.69 2.41
CA VAL A 28 -7.99 9.67 1.32
C VAL A 28 -8.17 8.99 -0.04
N THR A 29 -8.71 9.74 -0.99
CA THR A 29 -8.68 9.42 -2.43
C THR A 29 -7.93 10.51 -3.18
N GLY A 30 -7.36 10.14 -4.32
CA GLY A 30 -6.55 11.05 -5.11
C GLY A 30 -5.96 10.40 -6.34
N THR A 31 -4.86 10.98 -6.79
CA THR A 31 -4.07 10.45 -7.91
C THR A 31 -2.60 10.29 -7.54
N ILE A 32 -1.95 9.29 -8.12
CA ILE A 32 -0.50 9.11 -7.98
C ILE A 32 0.20 10.34 -8.55
N ALA A 33 1.02 10.99 -7.75
CA ALA A 33 1.84 12.12 -8.18
C ALA A 33 3.24 11.67 -8.62
N SER A 34 3.88 10.83 -7.82
CA SER A 34 5.21 10.31 -8.10
C SER A 34 5.54 9.09 -7.24
N TRP A 35 6.53 8.33 -7.69
CA TRP A 35 7.21 7.29 -6.93
C TRP A 35 8.65 7.72 -6.66
N GLU A 36 9.13 7.46 -5.46
CA GLU A 36 10.48 7.76 -5.03
C GLU A 36 11.08 6.59 -4.26
N ARG A 37 12.42 6.52 -4.23
CA ARG A 37 13.11 5.55 -3.37
C ARG A 37 12.82 5.86 -1.90
N GLY A 38 12.43 4.83 -1.14
CA GLY A 38 12.24 4.93 0.31
C GLY A 38 13.42 4.36 1.10
N VAL A 39 13.12 4.07 2.38
CA VAL A 39 14.04 3.42 3.31
C VAL A 39 14.37 2.00 2.86
N ASP A 40 15.61 1.59 3.09
CA ASP A 40 16.03 0.20 3.02
C ASP A 40 16.34 -0.28 4.44
N ALA A 41 15.83 -1.44 4.82
CA ALA A 41 16.02 -2.04 6.13
C ALA A 41 16.67 -3.41 5.95
N TYR A 42 17.66 -3.73 6.78
CA TYR A 42 18.46 -4.95 6.69
C TYR A 42 18.62 -5.58 8.06
N ASP A 43 18.59 -6.89 8.17
CA ASP A 43 19.26 -7.62 9.25
C ASP A 43 20.31 -8.59 8.66
N ASP A 44 20.77 -9.56 9.45
CA ASP A 44 21.79 -10.52 9.00
C ASP A 44 21.25 -11.52 7.94
N GLU A 45 19.93 -11.69 7.84
CA GLU A 45 19.27 -12.71 7.02
C GLU A 45 18.34 -12.11 5.96
N ASP A 46 17.83 -10.90 6.18
CA ASP A 46 16.75 -10.30 5.39
C ASP A 46 17.06 -8.84 4.98
N ALA A 47 16.55 -8.45 3.82
CA ALA A 47 16.52 -7.08 3.35
C ALA A 47 15.12 -6.69 2.87
N GLN A 48 14.60 -5.57 3.38
CA GLN A 48 13.31 -4.99 3.02
C GLN A 48 13.52 -3.64 2.35
N ARG A 49 12.97 -3.51 1.15
CA ARG A 49 13.11 -2.28 0.36
C ARG A 49 11.77 -1.58 0.22
N TRP A 50 11.75 -0.28 0.47
CA TRP A 50 10.53 0.50 0.44
C TRP A 50 10.58 1.58 -0.65
N ALA A 51 9.40 2.00 -1.10
CA ALA A 51 9.18 3.18 -1.92
C ALA A 51 8.38 4.20 -1.11
N ILE A 52 8.49 5.45 -1.52
CA ILE A 52 7.57 6.52 -1.14
C ILE A 52 6.70 6.84 -2.34
N LEU A 53 5.40 6.66 -2.16
CA LEU A 53 4.37 7.06 -3.09
C LEU A 53 3.82 8.42 -2.65
N ALA A 54 3.98 9.44 -3.47
CA ALA A 54 3.30 10.72 -3.27
C ALA A 54 1.93 10.67 -3.95
N VAL A 55 0.88 11.01 -3.22
CA VAL A 55 -0.50 11.06 -3.74
C VAL A 55 -0.98 12.51 -3.66
N ASP A 56 -1.44 13.06 -4.79
CA ASP A 56 -2.22 14.29 -4.82
C ASP A 56 -3.64 13.98 -4.34
N VAL A 57 -4.02 14.58 -3.22
CA VAL A 57 -5.29 14.31 -2.54
C VAL A 57 -6.41 15.12 -3.16
N ASP A 58 -7.38 14.41 -3.72
CA ASP A 58 -8.64 14.99 -4.21
C ASP A 58 -9.63 15.13 -3.05
N GLN A 59 -9.78 14.06 -2.26
CA GLN A 59 -10.69 14.03 -1.13
C GLN A 59 -10.06 13.35 0.09
N ALA A 60 -10.37 13.89 1.27
CA ALA A 60 -9.92 13.35 2.53
C ALA A 60 -11.11 13.14 3.47
N TYR A 61 -11.29 11.88 3.87
CA TYR A 61 -12.36 11.39 4.71
C TYR A 61 -11.95 11.40 6.17
N VAL A 62 -10.72 10.93 6.44
CA VAL A 62 -10.11 10.92 7.76
C VAL A 62 -8.67 11.40 7.62
N ARG A 63 -8.24 12.35 8.46
CA ARG A 63 -6.86 12.85 8.50
C ARG A 63 -6.30 12.75 9.91
N ALA A 64 -5.26 11.95 10.07
CA ALA A 64 -4.46 11.92 11.28
C ALA A 64 -3.74 13.28 11.51
N PRO A 65 -3.44 13.63 12.76
CA PRO A 65 -2.63 14.82 13.07
C PRO A 65 -1.30 14.82 12.30
N GLY A 66 -0.93 15.97 11.74
CA GLY A 66 0.30 16.12 10.95
C GLY A 66 0.16 15.76 9.46
N VAL A 67 -0.93 15.09 9.06
CA VAL A 67 -1.25 14.84 7.64
C VAL A 67 -1.99 16.05 7.08
N HIS A 68 -1.23 17.06 6.66
CA HIS A 68 -1.75 18.33 6.18
C HIS A 68 -1.41 18.58 4.71
N GLY A 69 -2.25 19.35 4.03
CA GLY A 69 -2.00 19.81 2.66
C GLY A 69 -2.61 18.91 1.57
N ALA A 70 -2.25 19.24 0.33
CA ALA A 70 -2.76 18.63 -0.88
C ALA A 70 -2.09 17.29 -1.24
N LYS A 71 -1.10 16.83 -0.46
CA LYS A 71 -0.41 15.56 -0.69
C LYS A 71 -0.38 14.69 0.56
N VAL A 72 -0.41 13.37 0.36
CA VAL A 72 0.02 12.38 1.36
C VAL A 72 1.20 11.58 0.83
N PHE A 73 2.06 11.14 1.73
CA PHE A 73 3.22 10.31 1.41
C PHE A 73 2.99 8.93 2.00
N VAL A 74 2.94 7.92 1.14
CA VAL A 74 2.63 6.54 1.50
C VAL A 74 3.89 5.71 1.39
N ARG A 75 4.22 4.95 2.43
CA ARG A 75 5.33 4.00 2.38
C ARG A 75 4.83 2.67 1.86
N VAL A 76 5.40 2.22 0.74
CA VAL A 76 5.00 0.98 0.05
C VAL A 76 6.16 0.02 0.04
N LEU A 77 5.92 -1.21 0.47
CA LEU A 77 6.94 -2.26 0.47
C LEU A 77 7.11 -2.78 -0.95
N ARG A 78 8.35 -2.81 -1.44
CA ARG A 78 8.67 -3.23 -2.80
C ARG A 78 9.14 -4.67 -2.84
N GLY A 79 9.93 -5.10 -1.87
CA GLY A 79 10.44 -6.45 -1.90
C GLY A 79 11.05 -6.88 -0.58
N TYR A 80 11.05 -8.20 -0.43
CA TYR A 80 11.81 -8.96 0.55
C TYR A 80 12.88 -9.75 -0.18
N GLU A 81 14.12 -9.59 0.26
CA GLU A 81 15.27 -10.36 -0.21
C GLU A 81 15.87 -11.09 0.99
N VAL A 82 16.30 -12.34 0.80
CA VAL A 82 17.11 -13.09 1.75
C VAL A 82 18.58 -12.82 1.44
N VAL A 83 19.33 -12.40 2.44
CA VAL A 83 20.77 -12.18 2.37
C VAL A 83 21.48 -13.53 2.50
N GLY A 84 22.14 -13.95 1.43
CA GLY A 84 22.91 -15.19 1.41
C GLY A 84 24.17 -15.11 2.29
N PRO A 85 24.83 -16.25 2.57
CA PRO A 85 26.05 -16.30 3.41
C PRO A 85 27.23 -15.46 2.88
N ASP A 86 27.20 -15.08 1.61
CA ASP A 86 28.19 -14.22 0.96
C ASP A 86 27.81 -12.72 1.01
N GLY A 87 26.71 -12.38 1.70
CA GLY A 87 26.15 -11.04 1.78
C GLY A 87 25.37 -10.61 0.53
N SER A 88 25.16 -11.50 -0.44
CA SER A 88 24.39 -11.16 -1.64
C SER A 88 22.89 -11.30 -1.38
N PRO A 89 22.07 -10.28 -1.72
CA PRO A 89 20.62 -10.40 -1.62
C PRO A 89 20.11 -11.30 -2.75
N THR A 90 19.31 -12.29 -2.39
CA THR A 90 18.58 -13.17 -3.31
C THR A 90 17.10 -13.07 -3.00
N ARG A 91 16.25 -13.12 -4.03
CA ARG A 91 14.80 -13.06 -3.81
C ARG A 91 14.33 -14.29 -3.05
N GLU A 92 13.50 -14.10 -2.02
CA GLU A 92 12.84 -15.23 -1.34
C GLU A 92 11.79 -15.85 -2.28
N PRO A 93 11.82 -17.18 -2.52
CA PRO A 93 10.71 -17.85 -3.20
C PRO A 93 9.40 -17.65 -2.41
N GLY A 94 8.39 -17.05 -3.03
CA GLY A 94 7.12 -16.73 -2.37
C GLY A 94 7.08 -15.37 -1.66
N ALA A 95 8.08 -14.50 -1.87
CA ALA A 95 8.04 -13.12 -1.37
C ALA A 95 6.76 -12.39 -1.83
N PRO A 96 6.10 -11.60 -0.96
CA PRO A 96 4.84 -10.89 -1.24
C PRO A 96 4.88 -9.90 -2.41
N SER A 97 6.07 -9.58 -2.95
CA SER A 97 6.19 -8.72 -4.11
C SER A 97 7.30 -9.18 -5.03
N SER A 98 7.07 -8.96 -6.33
CA SER A 98 8.03 -9.19 -7.41
C SER A 98 8.72 -7.92 -7.90
N VAL A 99 8.31 -6.76 -7.39
CA VAL A 99 8.72 -5.44 -7.89
C VAL A 99 9.96 -4.95 -7.16
N LEU A 100 11.12 -4.92 -7.80
CA LEU A 100 12.39 -4.64 -7.11
C LEU A 100 12.86 -3.19 -7.26
N THR A 101 12.30 -2.46 -8.23
CA THR A 101 12.73 -1.10 -8.58
C THR A 101 11.60 -0.09 -8.48
N VAL A 102 11.96 1.21 -8.42
CA VAL A 102 10.96 2.29 -8.48
C VAL A 102 10.37 2.35 -9.89
N ASP A 103 11.19 2.19 -10.92
CA ASP A 103 10.77 2.21 -12.32
C ASP A 103 9.71 1.15 -12.63
N GLU A 104 9.83 -0.06 -12.08
CA GLU A 104 8.80 -1.10 -12.23
C GLU A 104 7.48 -0.74 -11.52
N LEU A 105 7.53 -0.07 -10.36
CA LEU A 105 6.32 0.45 -9.71
C LEU A 105 5.67 1.54 -10.55
N GLU A 106 6.47 2.47 -11.07
CA GLU A 106 5.98 3.56 -11.90
C GLU A 106 5.39 3.03 -13.21
N GLN A 107 5.97 1.97 -13.78
CA GLN A 107 5.40 1.30 -14.95
C GLN A 107 4.08 0.59 -14.63
N ALA A 108 3.97 -0.05 -13.46
CA ALA A 108 2.77 -0.76 -13.05
C ALA A 108 1.62 0.18 -12.63
N ALA A 109 1.95 1.29 -11.98
CA ALA A 109 1.02 2.27 -11.46
C ALA A 109 1.56 3.70 -11.71
N PRO A 110 1.45 4.21 -12.95
CA PRO A 110 2.03 5.49 -13.33
C PRO A 110 1.36 6.70 -12.66
N PRO A 111 2.01 7.87 -12.66
CA PRO A 111 1.39 9.12 -12.25
C PRO A 111 0.07 9.38 -12.98
N GLY A 112 -0.93 9.87 -12.24
CA GLY A 112 -2.30 10.10 -12.71
C GLY A 112 -3.27 8.94 -12.45
N VAL A 113 -2.79 7.75 -12.08
CA VAL A 113 -3.66 6.64 -11.66
C VAL A 113 -4.45 7.03 -10.41
N ARG A 114 -5.76 6.74 -10.41
CA ARG A 114 -6.63 6.97 -9.24
C ARG A 114 -6.31 5.98 -8.14
N ILE A 115 -6.27 6.49 -6.91
CA ILE A 115 -5.86 5.72 -5.75
C ILE A 115 -6.66 6.08 -4.51
N ALA A 116 -7.01 5.06 -3.72
CA ALA A 116 -7.50 5.22 -2.35
C ALA A 116 -6.44 4.70 -1.37
N VAL A 117 -6.18 5.50 -0.34
CA VAL A 117 -5.23 5.18 0.72
C VAL A 117 -5.98 5.16 2.05
N MET A 118 -5.98 4.01 2.69
CA MET A 118 -6.43 3.79 4.05
C MET A 118 -5.27 3.22 4.87
N GLY A 119 -4.95 3.86 5.97
CA GLY A 119 -3.81 3.41 6.76
C GLY A 119 -3.56 4.21 8.01
N THR A 120 -2.42 3.93 8.61
CA THR A 120 -1.96 4.55 9.84
C THR A 120 -0.77 5.47 9.60
N THR A 121 -0.56 6.46 10.46
CA THR A 121 0.66 7.28 10.40
C THR A 121 1.85 6.48 10.90
N ALA A 122 2.88 6.32 10.07
CA ALA A 122 4.17 5.79 10.46
C ALA A 122 5.07 6.93 10.95
N SER A 123 5.30 6.99 12.26
CA SER A 123 6.19 7.98 12.87
C SER A 123 7.68 7.61 12.80
N ARG A 124 8.00 6.36 12.43
CA ARG A 124 9.36 5.81 12.40
C ARG A 124 9.61 4.99 11.14
N ALA A 125 10.88 4.65 10.89
CA ALA A 125 11.24 3.63 9.91
C ALA A 125 10.63 2.26 10.30
N PRO A 126 10.40 1.34 9.34
CA PRO A 126 10.00 -0.04 9.64
C PRO A 126 11.06 -0.68 10.55
N HIS A 127 10.67 -1.48 11.54
CA HIS A 127 11.60 -2.11 12.49
C HIS A 127 12.50 -1.14 13.30
N ALA A 128 12.12 0.14 13.43
CA ALA A 128 12.93 1.11 14.16
C ALA A 128 13.17 0.78 15.65
N ASP A 129 12.33 -0.08 16.23
CA ASP A 129 12.44 -0.51 17.62
C ASP A 129 13.22 -1.83 17.77
N ASP A 130 13.61 -2.46 16.65
CA ASP A 130 14.39 -3.70 16.65
C ASP A 130 15.88 -3.42 16.37
N PRO A 131 16.77 -3.64 17.35
CA PRO A 131 18.20 -3.35 17.18
C PRO A 131 18.92 -4.29 16.22
N THR A 132 18.31 -5.40 15.79
CA THR A 132 18.91 -6.27 14.76
C THR A 132 18.80 -5.64 13.37
N TRP A 133 17.88 -4.70 13.19
CA TRP A 133 17.64 -4.03 11.92
C TRP A 133 18.48 -2.76 11.78
N ARG A 134 19.21 -2.70 10.67
CA ARG A 134 19.94 -1.54 10.18
C ARG A 134 19.10 -0.84 9.11
N HIS A 135 18.99 0.48 9.21
CA HIS A 135 18.28 1.29 8.21
C HIS A 135 19.23 2.17 7.39
N GLU A 136 19.00 2.21 6.09
CA GLU A 136 19.60 3.16 5.18
C GLU A 136 18.52 4.04 4.57
N ASN A 137 18.86 5.27 4.18
CA ASN A 137 17.96 6.14 3.42
C ASN A 137 16.62 6.43 4.11
N VAL A 138 16.59 6.53 5.45
CA VAL A 138 15.37 6.65 6.28
C VAL A 138 14.41 7.78 5.83
N ASN A 139 14.95 8.86 5.26
CA ASN A 139 14.16 10.00 4.77
C ASN A 139 14.19 10.17 3.24
N ALA A 140 14.65 9.17 2.49
CA ALA A 140 14.65 9.25 1.03
C ALA A 140 13.22 9.38 0.49
N GLY A 141 13.06 10.22 -0.54
CA GLY A 141 11.77 10.52 -1.15
C GLY A 141 10.81 11.39 -0.32
N LEU A 142 11.17 11.75 0.92
CA LEU A 142 10.30 12.52 1.81
C LEU A 142 10.70 13.99 1.88
N PRO A 143 9.73 14.93 1.74
CA PRO A 143 9.95 16.30 2.13
C PRO A 143 10.27 16.41 3.63
N GLY A 144 11.07 17.40 4.01
CA GLY A 144 11.45 17.62 5.40
C GLY A 144 10.23 17.79 6.32
N GLY A 145 10.08 16.89 7.29
CA GLY A 145 8.98 16.89 8.26
C GLY A 145 7.66 16.32 7.75
N ALA A 146 7.63 15.71 6.57
CA ALA A 146 6.45 15.01 6.08
C ALA A 146 6.06 13.84 6.99
N VAL A 147 4.77 13.73 7.30
CA VAL A 147 4.20 12.54 7.95
C VAL A 147 4.00 11.47 6.89
N VAL A 148 4.45 10.26 7.20
CA VAL A 148 4.31 9.09 6.33
C VAL A 148 3.08 8.29 6.74
N THR A 149 2.31 7.85 5.76
CA THR A 149 1.22 6.89 5.94
C THR A 149 1.74 5.49 5.59
N GLN A 150 1.51 4.53 6.47
CA GLN A 150 1.65 3.10 6.19
C GLN A 150 0.26 2.59 5.82
N PRO A 151 0.04 2.08 4.60
CA PRO A 151 -1.25 1.51 4.23
C PRO A 151 -1.52 0.28 5.09
N ASP A 152 -2.78 0.10 5.45
CA ASP A 152 -3.24 -1.18 5.98
C ASP A 152 -3.14 -2.25 4.87
N VAL A 153 -3.27 -3.53 5.23
CA VAL A 153 -3.10 -4.64 4.28
C VAL A 153 -4.05 -4.52 3.08
N GLN A 154 -5.31 -4.15 3.30
CA GLN A 154 -6.28 -3.84 2.23
C GLN A 154 -6.38 -2.32 1.94
N GLY A 155 -5.39 -1.55 2.38
CA GLY A 155 -5.45 -0.11 2.48
C GLY A 155 -4.87 0.67 1.31
N LEU A 156 -4.36 0.01 0.27
CA LEU A 156 -3.88 0.66 -0.95
C LEU A 156 -4.65 0.10 -2.15
N ILE A 157 -5.57 0.90 -2.70
CA ILE A 157 -6.44 0.47 -3.80
C ILE A 157 -6.18 1.37 -5.00
N LEU A 158 -5.89 0.77 -6.14
CA LEU A 158 -5.63 1.45 -7.41
C LEU A 158 -6.78 1.18 -8.38
N GLU A 159 -6.99 2.09 -9.31
CA GLU A 159 -7.78 1.81 -10.51
C GLU A 159 -6.87 1.38 -11.67
N ASP A 160 -7.22 0.29 -12.35
CA ASP A 160 -6.53 -0.11 -13.59
C ASP A 160 -7.11 0.53 -14.85
N GLU A 161 -6.51 0.23 -15.99
CA GLU A 161 -6.95 0.74 -17.31
C GLU A 161 -8.36 0.28 -17.71
N SER A 162 -8.89 -0.79 -17.08
CA SER A 162 -10.24 -1.29 -17.32
C SER A 162 -11.29 -0.62 -16.43
N GLY A 163 -10.84 0.18 -15.44
CA GLY A 163 -11.70 0.82 -14.44
C GLY A 163 -12.04 -0.09 -13.26
N ASP A 164 -11.32 -1.21 -13.10
CA ASP A 164 -11.45 -2.15 -12.01
C ASP A 164 -10.52 -1.78 -10.84
N LEU A 165 -10.85 -2.31 -9.65
CA LEU A 165 -10.03 -2.12 -8.44
C LEU A 165 -8.94 -3.17 -8.34
N VAL A 166 -7.72 -2.72 -8.05
CA VAL A 166 -6.53 -3.57 -7.84
C VAL A 166 -5.83 -3.20 -6.53
N SER A 167 -5.14 -4.16 -5.92
CA SER A 167 -4.45 -3.95 -4.64
C SER A 167 -3.05 -3.47 -4.92
N GLY A 168 -2.61 -2.46 -4.18
CA GLY A 168 -1.23 -2.01 -4.19
C GLY A 168 -0.35 -2.68 -3.15
N VAL A 169 -0.89 -3.56 -2.29
CA VAL A 169 -0.15 -4.21 -1.19
C VAL A 169 -0.14 -5.74 -1.28
N ILE A 170 -1.21 -6.34 -1.80
CA ILE A 170 -1.42 -7.79 -1.83
C ILE A 170 -1.48 -8.24 -3.28
N ASP A 171 -0.98 -9.45 -3.56
CA ASP A 171 -1.35 -10.15 -4.79
C ASP A 171 -2.89 -10.24 -4.87
N ASP A 172 -3.46 -10.01 -6.06
CA ASP A 172 -4.92 -9.90 -6.30
C ASP A 172 -5.64 -11.26 -6.15
N ASP A 173 -5.55 -11.87 -4.97
CA ASP A 173 -6.32 -13.04 -4.57
C ASP A 173 -7.72 -12.58 -4.13
N PRO A 174 -8.78 -13.01 -4.82
CA PRO A 174 -10.16 -12.71 -4.45
C PRO A 174 -10.51 -13.06 -2.99
N ALA A 175 -9.82 -14.04 -2.40
CA ALA A 175 -10.01 -14.42 -1.00
C ALA A 175 -9.58 -13.31 -0.03
N THR A 176 -8.65 -12.44 -0.42
CA THR A 176 -8.10 -11.41 0.47
C THR A 176 -8.90 -10.10 0.46
N TRP A 177 -9.75 -9.90 -0.54
CA TRP A 177 -10.67 -8.76 -0.56
C TRP A 177 -12.01 -9.09 0.10
N GLY A 178 -12.49 -10.32 -0.05
CA GLY A 178 -13.87 -10.64 0.36
C GLY A 178 -14.93 -9.99 -0.55
N PRO A 179 -16.21 -10.39 -0.41
CA PRO A 179 -17.24 -10.07 -1.40
C PRO A 179 -17.72 -8.61 -1.37
N GLY A 180 -17.49 -7.86 -0.28
CA GLY A 180 -17.98 -6.50 -0.10
C GLY A 180 -17.11 -5.40 -0.69
N TRP A 181 -15.99 -5.75 -1.34
CA TRP A 181 -15.02 -4.79 -1.87
C TRP A 181 -15.19 -4.44 -3.35
N ARG A 182 -16.07 -5.16 -4.05
CA ARG A 182 -16.36 -4.86 -5.44
C ARG A 182 -17.86 -4.62 -5.60
N PRO A 183 -18.25 -3.64 -6.44
CA PRO A 183 -19.65 -3.50 -6.80
C PRO A 183 -20.11 -4.78 -7.50
N SER A 184 -21.39 -5.15 -7.32
CA SER A 184 -21.96 -6.19 -8.17
C SER A 184 -21.91 -5.73 -9.63
N ALA A 185 -21.64 -6.64 -10.57
CA ALA A 185 -21.58 -6.32 -12.00
C ALA A 185 -22.87 -5.63 -12.51
N ALA A 186 -24.02 -5.98 -11.93
CA ALA A 186 -25.30 -5.34 -12.20
C ALA A 186 -25.40 -3.91 -11.63
N GLY A 187 -24.76 -3.63 -10.49
CA GLY A 187 -24.71 -2.32 -9.85
C GLY A 187 -23.85 -1.32 -10.60
N SER A 188 -22.67 -1.73 -11.09
CA SER A 188 -21.78 -0.85 -11.88
C SER A 188 -22.39 -0.50 -13.24
N ALA A 189 -22.92 -1.50 -13.95
CA ALA A 189 -23.51 -1.31 -15.28
C ALA A 189 -24.73 -0.39 -15.25
N ALA A 190 -25.54 -0.42 -14.18
CA ALA A 190 -26.72 0.42 -14.05
C ALA A 190 -26.41 1.90 -13.78
N ARG A 191 -25.23 2.22 -13.22
CA ARG A 191 -24.83 3.58 -12.85
C ARG A 191 -23.90 4.25 -13.86
N GLY A 192 -23.34 3.50 -14.81
CA GLY A 192 -22.34 4.03 -15.76
C GLY A 192 -21.09 4.56 -15.05
N SER A 193 -20.79 4.04 -13.86
CA SER A 193 -19.71 4.47 -12.97
C SER A 193 -18.63 3.39 -12.90
N THR A 194 -17.37 3.79 -12.77
CA THR A 194 -16.24 2.87 -12.57
C THR A 194 -16.33 2.18 -11.20
N ALA A 195 -15.54 1.11 -10.99
CA ALA A 195 -15.47 0.48 -9.67
C ALA A 195 -14.87 1.44 -8.63
N PHE A 196 -13.98 2.34 -9.06
CA PHE A 196 -13.42 3.38 -8.21
C PHE A 196 -14.44 4.46 -7.80
N ASP A 197 -15.35 4.84 -8.70
CA ASP A 197 -16.44 5.76 -8.34
C ASP A 197 -17.38 5.14 -7.30
N TRP A 198 -17.66 3.84 -7.43
CA TRP A 198 -18.44 3.12 -6.42
C TRP A 198 -17.75 3.14 -5.06
N LEU A 199 -16.44 2.85 -5.02
CA LEU A 199 -15.64 2.89 -3.80
C LEU A 199 -15.72 4.29 -3.16
N THR A 200 -15.49 5.34 -3.95
CA THR A 200 -15.55 6.74 -3.48
C THR A 200 -16.91 7.05 -2.86
N ALA A 201 -18.01 6.61 -3.48
CA ALA A 201 -19.35 6.78 -2.92
C ALA A 201 -19.55 6.00 -1.61
N GLN A 202 -18.95 4.79 -1.46
CA GLN A 202 -18.98 4.08 -0.18
C GLN A 202 -18.21 4.84 0.91
N LEU A 203 -17.08 5.46 0.57
CA LEU A 203 -16.30 6.27 1.50
C LEU A 203 -17.06 7.54 1.91
N ASP A 204 -17.77 8.17 0.97
CA ASP A 204 -18.65 9.33 1.24
C ASP A 204 -19.75 8.99 2.24
N ASP A 205 -20.40 7.83 2.08
CA ASP A 205 -21.48 7.37 2.97
C ASP A 205 -20.97 7.03 4.39
N ALA A 206 -19.67 6.83 4.56
CA ALA A 206 -19.05 6.41 5.82
C ALA A 206 -18.71 7.58 6.77
N THR A 207 -18.67 8.82 6.26
CA THR A 207 -18.19 10.02 6.99
C THR A 207 -19.24 11.10 7.14
#